data_AF-A0A534B818-F1
#
_entry.id   AF-A0A534B818-F1
#
_cell.length_a   1.000
_cell.length_b   1.000
_cell.length_c   1.000
_cell.angle_alpha   90.00
_cell.angle_beta   90.00
_cell.angle_gamma   90.00
#
_symmetry.space_group_name_H-M   'P 1'
#
loop_
_entity.id
_entity.type
_entity.pdbx_description
1 polymer ?
#
loop_
_entity_poly.entity_id
_entity_poly.type
_entity_poly.pdbx_seq_one_letter_code
_entity_poly.pdbx_strand_id
1 'polypeptide(L)'
;HAYDLRKLKGGIRVRLARDGEPVTLLDGKTIEAQSDVLLITDAERAVGLAGVMGGLHTAVSAETSDVFLGSAYFAPDAVLGRARRLGLQT
;
A
#
# COMPACT_ATOMS: atom_id res chain seq x y z
N HIS A 1 -0.21 -3.48 9.79
CA HIS A 1 -0.22 -4.27 8.53
C HIS A 1 1.00 -5.17 8.50
N ALA A 2 0.87 -6.38 7.95
CA ALA A 2 1.98 -7.34 7.85
C ALA A 2 2.39 -7.50 6.38
N TYR A 3 3.68 -7.48 6.11
CA TYR A 3 4.26 -7.67 4.77
C TYR A 3 5.18 -8.89 4.80
N ASP A 4 5.23 -9.66 3.71
CA ASP A 4 6.28 -10.67 3.52
C ASP A 4 7.61 -9.96 3.30
N LEU A 5 8.53 -10.08 4.27
CA LEU A 5 9.81 -9.37 4.27
C LEU A 5 10.66 -9.73 3.06
N ARG A 6 10.56 -10.97 2.57
CA ARG A 6 11.36 -11.44 1.43
C ARG A 6 10.87 -10.87 0.10
N LYS A 7 9.61 -10.39 0.04
CA LYS A 7 9.02 -9.76 -1.15
C LYS A 7 9.30 -8.25 -1.24
N LEU A 8 9.71 -7.62 -0.14
CA LEU A 8 10.06 -6.20 -0.09
C LEU A 8 11.44 -5.91 -0.72
N LYS A 9 11.56 -4.77 -1.38
CA LYS A 9 12.81 -4.33 -2.03
C LYS A 9 13.31 -3.04 -1.43
N GLY A 10 14.48 -3.05 -0.77
CA GLY A 10 15.12 -1.84 -0.28
C GLY A 10 14.37 -1.09 0.83
N GLY A 11 13.55 -1.80 1.62
CA GLY A 11 12.85 -1.26 2.78
C GLY A 11 11.58 -0.47 2.45
N ILE A 12 10.86 -0.03 3.48
CA ILE A 12 9.61 0.72 3.35
C ILE A 12 9.87 2.22 3.24
N ARG A 13 9.13 2.88 2.34
CA ARG A 13 9.04 4.32 2.18
C ARG A 13 7.58 4.74 2.18
N VAL A 14 7.30 5.97 2.61
CA VAL A 14 5.97 6.56 2.56
C VAL A 14 6.06 7.82 1.72
N ARG A 15 5.24 7.91 0.69
CA ARG A 15 5.19 9.08 -0.20
C ARG A 15 3.84 9.20 -0.87
N LEU A 16 3.58 10.36 -1.44
CA LEU A 16 2.48 10.54 -2.38
C LEU A 16 2.73 9.73 -3.66
N ALA A 17 1.64 9.29 -4.28
CA ALA A 17 1.66 8.60 -5.55
C ALA A 17 2.21 9.53 -6.65
N ARG A 18 2.74 8.92 -7.71
CA ARG A 18 2.81 9.58 -9.01
C ARG A 18 1.42 9.52 -9.63
N ASP A 19 1.07 10.51 -10.45
CA ASP A 19 -0.24 10.52 -11.07
C ASP A 19 -0.42 9.32 -12.02
N GLY A 20 -1.50 8.57 -11.82
CA GLY A 20 -1.76 7.33 -12.55
C GLY A 20 -0.91 6.14 -12.09
N GLU A 21 -0.24 6.21 -10.94
CA GLU A 21 0.63 5.11 -10.47
C GLU A 21 -0.20 3.84 -10.19
N PRO A 22 0.11 2.71 -10.85
CA PRO A 22 -0.68 1.50 -10.67
C PRO A 22 -0.39 0.84 -9.32
N VAL A 23 -1.44 0.44 -8.61
CA VAL A 23 -1.34 -0.29 -7.34
C VAL A 23 -2.28 -1.49 -7.35
N THR A 24 -1.71 -2.69 -7.32
CA THR A 24 -2.46 -3.95 -7.18
C THR A 24 -2.71 -4.24 -5.70
N LEU A 25 -3.97 -4.22 -5.30
CA LEU A 25 -4.41 -4.38 -3.92
C LEU A 25 -4.69 -5.84 -3.56
N LEU A 26 -4.83 -6.12 -2.26
CA LEU A 26 -5.06 -7.47 -1.74
C LEU A 26 -6.33 -8.15 -2.28
N ASP A 27 -7.33 -7.39 -2.72
CA ASP A 27 -8.54 -7.92 -3.36
C ASP A 27 -8.34 -8.29 -4.85
N GLY A 28 -7.11 -8.14 -5.35
CA GLY A 28 -6.73 -8.43 -6.74
C GLY A 28 -7.02 -7.30 -7.72
N LYS A 29 -7.65 -6.20 -7.28
CA LYS A 29 -7.90 -5.05 -8.16
C LYS A 29 -6.64 -4.20 -8.29
N THR A 30 -6.36 -3.80 -9.53
CA THR A 30 -5.39 -2.75 -9.81
C THR A 30 -6.12 -1.43 -9.96
N ILE A 31 -5.70 -0.45 -9.18
CA ILE A 31 -6.19 0.93 -9.29
C ILE A 31 -5.08 1.84 -9.83
N GLU A 32 -5.48 2.98 -10.38
CA GLU A 32 -4.57 4.07 -10.71
C GLU A 32 -4.63 5.12 -9.60
N ALA A 33 -3.53 5.23 -8.83
CA ALA A 33 -3.44 6.20 -7.75
C ALA A 33 -3.16 7.60 -8.31
N GLN A 34 -3.95 8.57 -7.87
CA GLN A 34 -3.74 9.99 -8.20
C GLN A 34 -2.65 10.59 -7.33
N SER A 35 -1.99 11.65 -7.82
CA SER A 35 -0.84 12.29 -7.16
C SER A 35 -1.07 12.78 -5.72
N ASP A 36 -2.33 12.87 -5.28
CA ASP A 36 -2.72 13.27 -3.94
C ASP A 36 -2.91 12.08 -2.98
N VAL A 37 -2.83 10.83 -3.46
CA VAL A 37 -2.99 9.61 -2.66
C VAL A 37 -1.69 9.23 -1.95
N LEU A 38 -1.75 8.99 -0.63
CA LEU A 38 -0.62 8.51 0.15
C LEU A 38 -0.42 7.01 -0.04
N LEU A 39 0.79 6.61 -0.43
CA LEU A 39 1.18 5.21 -0.65
C LEU A 39 2.23 4.76 0.35
N ILE A 40 2.16 3.48 0.68
CA ILE A 40 3.31 2.75 1.21
C ILE A 40 4.02 2.14 0.00
N THR A 41 5.32 2.39 -0.12
CA THR A 41 6.14 1.88 -1.22
C THR A 41 7.34 1.14 -0.67
N ASP A 42 7.95 0.31 -1.50
CA ASP A 42 9.33 -0.09 -1.31
C ASP A 42 10.23 0.75 -2.25
N ALA A 43 11.47 0.32 -2.48
CA ALA A 43 12.39 1.01 -3.38
C ALA A 43 12.02 0.90 -4.87
N GLU A 44 11.20 -0.09 -5.24
CA GLU A 44 10.84 -0.38 -6.63
C GLU A 44 9.42 0.06 -6.98
N ARG A 45 8.46 -0.10 -6.05
CA ARG A 45 7.02 0.01 -6.35
C ARG A 45 6.16 0.34 -5.14
N ALA A 46 4.90 0.68 -5.42
CA ALA A 46 3.86 0.74 -4.40
C ALA A 46 3.54 -0.66 -3.84
N VAL A 47 3.38 -0.75 -2.52
CA VAL A 47 3.09 -1.97 -1.77
C VAL A 47 1.81 -1.85 -0.93
N GLY A 48 1.05 -0.77 -1.11
CA GLY A 48 -0.27 -0.58 -0.52
C GLY A 48 -0.69 0.89 -0.46
N LEU A 49 -1.98 1.10 -0.24
CA LEU A 49 -2.58 2.39 0.08
C LEU A 49 -2.45 2.66 1.57
N ALA A 50 -1.83 3.78 1.93
CA ALA A 50 -1.59 4.12 3.32
C ALA A 50 -2.91 4.26 4.09
N GLY A 51 -3.07 3.45 5.14
CA GLY A 51 -4.25 3.47 6.01
C GLY A 51 -5.53 2.88 5.41
N VAL A 52 -5.48 2.29 4.21
CA VAL A 52 -6.67 1.76 3.51
C VAL A 52 -6.54 0.26 3.24
N MET A 53 -5.60 -0.14 2.39
CA MET A 53 -5.44 -1.55 2.00
C MET A 53 -3.99 -1.84 1.59
N GLY A 54 -3.50 -3.03 1.96
CA GLY A 54 -2.19 -3.52 1.51
C GLY A 54 -2.16 -3.87 0.02
N GLY A 55 -0.95 -3.98 -0.52
CA GLY A 55 -0.70 -4.45 -1.89
C GLY A 55 -0.51 -5.95 -1.97
N LEU A 56 -0.93 -6.55 -3.08
CA LEU A 56 -0.89 -8.00 -3.30
C LEU A 56 0.55 -8.54 -3.36
N HIS A 57 1.46 -7.79 -3.97
CA HIS A 57 2.82 -8.27 -4.25
C HIS A 57 3.69 -8.48 -3.01
N THR A 58 3.30 -7.90 -1.88
CA THR A 58 3.98 -8.04 -0.59
C THR A 58 3.09 -8.69 0.47
N ALA A 59 1.96 -9.27 0.04
CA ALA A 59 1.04 -9.96 0.92
C ALA A 59 1.73 -11.16 1.58
N VAL A 60 1.42 -11.35 2.86
CA VAL A 60 1.73 -12.59 3.57
C VAL A 60 0.91 -13.74 2.97
N SER A 61 1.54 -14.91 2.83
CA SER A 61 0.91 -16.12 2.34
C SER A 61 1.30 -17.32 3.23
N ALA A 62 0.80 -18.52 2.91
CA ALA A 62 1.11 -19.72 3.68
C ALA A 62 2.62 -20.06 3.68
N GLU A 63 3.35 -19.56 2.69
CA GLU A 63 4.79 -19.78 2.52
C GLU A 63 5.64 -18.71 3.21
N THR A 64 5.04 -17.66 3.78
CA THR A 64 5.76 -16.56 4.42
C THR A 64 6.39 -17.00 5.74
N SER A 65 7.73 -16.97 5.80
CA SER A 65 8.52 -17.25 7.00
C SER A 65 8.97 -16.00 7.75
N ASP A 66 9.15 -14.89 7.03
CA ASP A 66 9.73 -13.65 7.54
C ASP A 66 8.77 -12.49 7.31
N VAL A 67 8.45 -11.75 8.36
CA VAL A 67 7.42 -10.71 8.33
C VAL A 67 7.99 -9.35 8.74
N PHE A 68 7.66 -8.32 7.97
CA PHE A 68 7.79 -6.93 8.40
C PHE A 68 6.44 -6.45 8.95
N LEU A 69 6.40 -6.08 10.23
CA LEU A 69 5.21 -5.52 10.87
C LEU A 69 5.23 -3.99 10.80
N GLY A 70 4.34 -3.42 9.99
CA GLY A 70 4.11 -1.99 9.94
C GLY A 70 3.00 -1.55 10.91
N SER A 71 3.34 -0.64 11.82
CA SER A 71 2.38 0.10 12.65
C SER A 71 2.60 1.59 12.41
N ALA A 72 1.56 2.29 11.98
CA ALA A 72 1.67 3.69 11.59
C ALA A 72 0.38 4.44 11.93
N TYR A 73 0.54 5.73 12.21
CA TYR A 73 -0.54 6.69 12.29
C TYR A 73 -0.47 7.58 11.04
N PHE A 74 -1.58 7.69 10.31
CA PHE A 74 -1.72 8.61 9.19
C PHE A 74 -2.64 9.74 9.61
N ALA A 75 -2.23 10.97 9.32
CA ALA A 75 -3.05 12.14 9.58
C ALA A 75 -4.38 12.00 8.80
N PRO A 76 -5.55 12.23 9.44
CA PRO A 76 -6.85 11.97 8.82
C PRO A 76 -7.04 12.72 7.49
N ASP A 77 -6.60 13.97 7.43
CA ASP A 77 -6.61 14.83 6.23
C ASP A 77 -5.83 14.24 5.04
N ALA A 78 -4.78 13.45 5.30
CA ALA A 78 -4.00 12.78 4.27
C ALA A 78 -4.73 11.58 3.62
N VAL A 79 -5.71 10.97 4.31
CA VAL A 79 -6.35 9.70 3.89
C VAL A 79 -7.84 9.85 3.59
N LEU A 80 -8.54 10.75 4.28
CA LEU A 80 -9.99 10.90 4.23
C LEU A 80 -10.47 11.17 2.79
N GLY A 81 -11.54 10.49 2.38
CA GLY A 81 -12.19 10.67 1.08
C GLY A 81 -11.44 10.06 -0.11
N ARG A 82 -10.12 9.83 -0.02
CA ARG A 82 -9.33 9.25 -1.11
C ARG A 82 -9.69 7.80 -1.40
N ALA A 83 -9.88 6.99 -0.35
CA ALA A 83 -10.34 5.60 -0.48
C ALA A 83 -11.73 5.52 -1.16
N ARG A 84 -12.66 6.40 -0.75
CA ARG A 84 -14.01 6.47 -1.32
C ARG A 84 -13.99 6.82 -2.81
N ARG A 85 -13.12 7.74 -3.23
CA ARG A 85 -12.94 8.09 -4.66
C ARG A 85 -12.47 6.89 -5.50
N LEU A 86 -11.77 5.96 -4.88
CA LEU A 86 -11.29 4.72 -5.50
C LEU A 86 -12.29 3.54 -5.35
N GLY A 87 -13.49 3.79 -4.81
CA GLY A 87 -14.49 2.75 -4.58
C GLY A 87 -14.10 1.74 -3.49
N LEU A 88 -13.18 2.12 -2.59
CA LEU A 88 -12.68 1.27 -1.52
C LEU A 88 -13.30 1.67 -0.18
N GLN A 89 -13.74 0.68 0.58
CA GLN A 89 -14.19 0.82 1.96
C GLN A 89 -13.67 -0.39 2.75
N THR A 90 -12.80 -0.14 3.72
CA THR A 90 -12.12 -1.13 4.54
C THR A 90 -12.15 -0.77 6.01
#